data_AF-A0A7R8ZXX9-F1
#
_entry.id   AF-A0A7R8ZXX9-F1
#
_cell.length_a   1.000
_cell.length_b   1.000
_cell.length_c   1.000
_cell.angle_alpha   90.00
_cell.angle_beta   90.00
_cell.angle_gamma   90.00
#
_symmetry.space_group_name_H-M   'P 1'
#
loop_
_entity.id
_entity.type
_entity.pdbx_description
1 polymer ?
#
loop_
_entity_poly.entity_id
_entity_poly.type
_entity_poly.pdbx_seq_one_letter_code
_entity_poly.pdbx_strand_id
1 'polypeptide(L)'
;MTPLPPLRYAHVDMDAFFASVELRERPELIGRPVVVGGRPEGRGVVAAASYAAREFGVRSAMPMRQAVKRCPQLVILPTRIALYREVSAKIRAVFDRYSPRVQPLSLDEAYLDLADHPDNDGRSHSLLALAQAIQRDIFNATRLTCSIGVGNSLLVAKLASDYKKPNGITVVAPAQTQRFLDPLDVGRLWGVGPRTRERLVAAGYSNVASVREGGERRLIDCLGERFGQHLWQRTHGIDPREIRGPRPAKSVSRETTFGADVDDTNELRQALDRLLSSVCERLQKKGLSGKTITLKLRRVPFDTHTLSRSFSRPSNRFTEWQGVAYQMLDASRRRHPGAIRLIGTVNRSDAEWREMLSDEQYRVTRHEATERAFTGEHWDRKDEGEYRCICCGAPLFDSAHKYDSGSGWPSFWQPNDNAPIGEREDRRLFMRRTEVHCERCQAHLGHVFPDGPKPTGLRYCINSASLDFVPREDT
;
A
#
# COMPACT_ATOMS: atom_id res chain seq x y z
N MET A 1 29.23 -15.31 4.77
CA MET A 1 28.17 -14.35 5.09
C MET A 1 28.81 -13.07 5.58
N THR A 2 28.42 -11.91 5.05
CA THR A 2 28.87 -10.60 5.54
C THR A 2 28.47 -10.46 7.01
N PRO A 3 29.38 -10.03 7.92
CA PRO A 3 29.02 -9.80 9.30
C PRO A 3 27.89 -8.77 9.39
N LEU A 4 26.90 -9.04 10.23
CA LEU A 4 25.81 -8.11 10.47
C LEU A 4 26.35 -6.84 11.17
N PRO A 5 25.80 -5.65 10.86
CA PRO A 5 26.24 -4.39 11.46
C PRO A 5 26.01 -4.38 12.99
N PRO A 6 26.67 -3.45 13.72
CA PRO A 6 26.43 -3.28 15.16
C PRO A 6 24.99 -2.86 15.47
N LEU A 7 24.58 -3.00 16.73
CA LEU A 7 23.28 -2.54 17.20
C LEU A 7 23.16 -1.02 17.06
N ARG A 8 22.09 -0.57 16.41
CA ARG A 8 21.83 0.88 16.24
C ARG A 8 20.38 1.27 16.14
N TYR A 9 19.49 0.39 15.65
CA TYR A 9 18.11 0.78 15.39
C TYR A 9 17.24 0.42 16.57
N ALA A 10 16.53 1.42 17.10
CA ALA A 10 15.41 1.21 18.01
C ALA A 10 14.10 1.44 17.26
N HIS A 11 13.13 0.57 17.49
CA HIS A 11 11.77 0.71 17.04
C HIS A 11 10.87 0.87 18.26
N VAL A 12 10.21 2.02 18.37
CA VAL A 12 9.32 2.34 19.49
C VAL A 12 7.89 2.32 19.01
N ASP A 13 7.04 1.53 19.67
CA ASP A 13 5.62 1.36 19.35
C ASP A 13 4.76 1.44 20.62
N MET A 14 3.87 2.43 20.70
CA MET A 14 3.00 2.65 21.87
C MET A 14 1.99 1.52 22.07
N ASP A 15 1.77 1.13 23.32
CA ASP A 15 0.89 -0.01 23.60
C ASP A 15 -0.59 0.38 23.49
N ALA A 16 -1.31 -0.27 22.56
CA ALA A 16 -2.74 -0.04 22.31
C ALA A 16 -3.14 1.44 22.22
N PHE A 17 -2.32 2.25 21.52
CA PHE A 17 -2.25 3.71 21.64
C PHE A 17 -3.57 4.44 21.85
N PHE A 18 -4.52 4.37 20.91
CA PHE A 18 -5.78 5.13 21.06
C PHE A 18 -6.58 4.67 22.28
N ALA A 19 -6.66 3.36 22.55
CA ALA A 19 -7.37 2.86 23.72
C ALA A 19 -6.69 3.30 25.02
N SER A 20 -5.35 3.27 25.06
CA SER A 20 -4.57 3.71 26.23
C SER A 20 -4.69 5.22 26.49
N VAL A 21 -4.73 6.04 25.43
CA VAL A 21 -5.05 7.47 25.55
C VAL A 21 -6.44 7.66 26.14
N GLU A 22 -7.45 6.96 25.61
CA GLU A 22 -8.83 7.10 26.11
C GLU A 22 -8.99 6.62 27.56
N LEU A 23 -8.29 5.56 27.96
CA LEU A 23 -8.27 5.04 29.33
C LEU A 23 -7.58 6.01 30.31
N ARG A 24 -6.51 6.69 29.87
CA ARG A 24 -5.86 7.74 30.67
C ARG A 24 -6.82 8.90 30.95
N GLU A 25 -7.60 9.31 29.95
CA GLU A 25 -8.60 10.39 30.10
C GLU A 25 -9.86 9.94 30.84
N ARG A 26 -10.07 8.63 31.00
CA ARG A 26 -11.24 8.03 31.66
C ARG A 26 -10.81 6.90 32.60
N PRO A 27 -10.21 7.23 33.76
CA PRO A 27 -9.71 6.24 34.70
C PRO A 27 -10.79 5.25 35.17
N GLU A 28 -12.07 5.64 35.18
CA GLU A 28 -13.22 4.80 35.52
C GLU A 28 -13.42 3.61 34.57
N LEU A 29 -12.78 3.62 33.40
CA LEU A 29 -12.83 2.54 32.42
C LEU A 29 -11.63 1.58 32.50
N ILE A 30 -10.66 1.83 33.38
CA ILE A 30 -9.51 0.95 33.57
C ILE A 30 -9.98 -0.47 33.96
N GLY A 31 -9.39 -1.48 33.34
CA GLY A 31 -9.77 -2.89 33.51
C GLY A 31 -10.98 -3.34 32.68
N ARG A 32 -11.74 -2.42 32.08
CA ARG A 32 -12.86 -2.77 31.19
C ARG A 32 -12.36 -3.04 29.76
N PRO A 33 -13.04 -3.92 28.99
CA PRO A 33 -12.76 -4.10 27.58
C PRO A 33 -13.21 -2.86 26.79
N VAL A 34 -12.26 -2.00 26.46
CA VAL A 34 -12.49 -0.75 25.71
C VAL A 34 -11.96 -0.88 24.28
N VAL A 35 -12.72 -0.32 23.32
CA VAL A 35 -12.29 -0.10 21.94
C VAL A 35 -12.53 1.34 21.51
N VAL A 36 -11.70 1.80 20.59
CA VAL A 36 -11.90 3.04 19.84
C VAL A 36 -12.26 2.67 18.41
N GLY A 37 -13.33 3.24 17.85
CA GLY A 37 -13.70 2.95 16.47
C GLY A 37 -15.05 3.48 16.03
N GLY A 38 -15.47 3.02 14.85
CA GLY A 38 -16.81 3.30 14.33
C GLY A 38 -17.88 2.47 15.05
N ARG A 39 -19.11 2.97 15.10
CA ARG A 39 -20.23 2.32 15.77
C ARG A 39 -20.69 1.01 15.10
N PRO A 40 -21.28 0.05 15.85
CA PRO A 40 -21.73 -1.24 15.31
C PRO A 40 -23.01 -1.14 14.46
N GLU A 41 -23.86 -0.11 14.64
CA GLU A 41 -25.08 0.05 13.85
C GLU A 41 -24.75 0.25 12.37
N GLY A 42 -23.61 0.89 12.07
CA GLY A 42 -23.10 1.08 10.72
C GLY A 42 -22.07 0.03 10.27
N ARG A 43 -21.15 0.46 9.41
CA ARG A 43 -20.01 -0.33 8.91
C ARG A 43 -18.72 -0.01 9.66
N GLY A 44 -18.85 0.27 10.96
CA GLY A 44 -17.73 0.63 11.82
C GLY A 44 -16.72 -0.50 11.96
N VAL A 45 -15.46 -0.11 12.15
CA VAL A 45 -14.35 -1.03 12.45
C VAL A 45 -13.64 -0.58 13.72
N VAL A 46 -13.02 -1.53 14.41
CA VAL A 46 -12.15 -1.28 15.55
C VAL A 46 -10.87 -0.59 15.05
N ALA A 47 -10.63 0.65 15.47
CA ALA A 47 -9.38 1.35 15.20
C ALA A 47 -8.28 0.88 16.16
N ALA A 48 -8.61 0.79 17.45
CA ALA A 48 -7.74 0.22 18.48
C ALA A 48 -8.55 -0.51 19.54
N ALA A 49 -7.97 -1.57 20.10
CA ALA A 49 -8.53 -2.34 21.20
C ALA A 49 -7.55 -2.36 22.37
N SER A 50 -8.07 -2.11 23.58
CA SER A 50 -7.37 -2.32 24.85
C SER A 50 -6.95 -3.79 25.03
N TYR A 51 -5.97 -4.06 25.89
CA TYR A 51 -5.55 -5.43 26.18
C TYR A 51 -6.68 -6.28 26.77
N ALA A 52 -7.50 -5.71 27.67
CA ALA A 52 -8.69 -6.39 28.18
C ALA A 52 -9.67 -6.79 27.06
N ALA A 53 -9.90 -5.94 26.05
CA ALA A 53 -10.72 -6.32 24.90
C ALA A 53 -10.04 -7.40 24.02
N ARG A 54 -8.71 -7.37 23.94
CA ARG A 54 -7.92 -8.34 23.16
C ARG A 54 -8.01 -9.76 23.72
N GLU A 55 -8.27 -9.95 25.01
CA GLU A 55 -8.49 -11.27 25.61
C GLU A 55 -9.74 -11.96 25.03
N PHE A 56 -10.78 -11.19 24.68
CA PHE A 56 -11.98 -11.68 23.97
C PHE A 56 -11.75 -11.89 22.46
N GLY A 57 -10.50 -11.84 22.00
CA GLY A 57 -10.14 -11.96 20.60
C GLY A 57 -10.49 -10.73 19.76
N VAL A 58 -10.87 -9.60 20.37
CA VAL A 58 -11.07 -8.33 19.64
C VAL A 58 -9.71 -7.80 19.16
N ARG A 59 -9.64 -7.32 17.91
CA ARG A 59 -8.41 -6.85 17.27
C ARG A 59 -8.71 -5.62 16.42
N SER A 60 -7.68 -4.81 16.15
CA SER A 60 -7.78 -3.71 15.19
C SER A 60 -8.19 -4.23 13.80
N ALA A 61 -8.86 -3.38 13.02
CA ALA A 61 -9.48 -3.69 11.73
C ALA A 61 -10.65 -4.70 11.77
N MET A 62 -10.98 -5.28 12.93
CA MET A 62 -12.17 -6.13 13.08
C MET A 62 -13.45 -5.30 12.86
N PRO A 63 -14.46 -5.82 12.11
CA PRO A 63 -15.78 -5.20 12.05
C PRO A 63 -16.38 -5.03 13.45
N MET A 64 -16.89 -3.84 13.77
CA MET A 64 -17.37 -3.54 15.13
C MET A 64 -18.51 -4.47 15.56
N ARG A 65 -19.39 -4.87 14.63
CA ARG A 65 -20.44 -5.88 14.89
C ARG A 65 -19.87 -7.21 15.37
N GLN A 66 -18.74 -7.65 14.79
CA GLN A 66 -18.07 -8.87 15.22
C GLN A 66 -17.38 -8.69 16.58
N ALA A 67 -16.81 -7.51 16.83
CA ALA A 67 -16.21 -7.18 18.13
C ALA A 67 -17.24 -7.23 19.26
N VAL A 68 -18.42 -6.63 19.07
CA VAL A 68 -19.54 -6.69 20.03
C VAL A 68 -20.05 -8.11 20.21
N LYS A 69 -20.15 -8.91 19.12
CA LYS A 69 -20.54 -10.32 19.22
C LYS A 69 -19.55 -11.14 20.07
N ARG A 70 -18.25 -10.83 19.99
CA ARG A 70 -17.20 -11.50 20.78
C ARG A 70 -17.15 -11.01 22.24
N CYS A 71 -17.50 -9.75 22.48
CA CYS A 71 -17.47 -9.13 23.79
C CYS A 71 -18.74 -8.26 23.97
N PRO A 72 -19.84 -8.84 24.47
CA PRO A 72 -21.10 -8.08 24.64
C PRO A 72 -20.98 -6.88 25.60
N GLN A 73 -20.06 -6.94 26.55
CA GLN A 73 -19.77 -5.90 27.54
C GLN A 73 -18.78 -4.82 27.06
N LEU A 74 -18.44 -4.82 25.76
CA LEU A 74 -17.45 -3.93 25.15
C LEU A 74 -17.85 -2.46 25.24
N VAL A 75 -16.97 -1.64 25.77
CA VAL A 75 -17.14 -0.17 25.79
C VAL A 75 -16.59 0.40 24.49
N ILE A 76 -17.45 1.06 23.72
CA ILE A 76 -17.10 1.64 22.41
C ILE A 76 -16.97 3.15 22.55
N LEU A 77 -15.77 3.67 22.28
CA LEU A 77 -15.48 5.10 22.32
C LEU A 77 -15.25 5.67 20.90
N PRO A 78 -15.68 6.91 20.63
CA PRO A 78 -15.44 7.56 19.35
C PRO A 78 -13.96 7.96 19.18
N THR A 79 -13.49 8.02 17.94
CA THR A 79 -12.11 8.45 17.62
C THR A 79 -11.92 9.95 17.88
N ARG A 80 -11.02 10.32 18.81
CA ARG A 80 -10.59 11.71 19.06
C ARG A 80 -9.24 12.04 18.43
N ILE A 81 -9.17 12.07 17.10
CA ILE A 81 -7.89 12.17 16.36
C ILE A 81 -7.05 13.41 16.69
N ALA A 82 -7.67 14.52 17.08
CA ALA A 82 -6.96 15.73 17.51
C ALA A 82 -6.15 15.48 18.79
N LEU A 83 -6.76 14.86 19.80
CA LEU A 83 -6.10 14.46 21.04
C LEU A 83 -4.95 13.49 20.76
N TYR A 84 -5.15 12.50 19.88
CA TYR A 84 -4.11 11.52 19.55
C TYR A 84 -2.89 12.17 18.89
N ARG A 85 -3.10 13.21 18.06
CA ARG A 85 -2.02 14.00 17.46
C ARG A 85 -1.26 14.84 18.49
N GLU A 86 -1.95 15.41 19.47
CA GLU A 86 -1.32 16.15 20.56
C GLU A 86 -0.41 15.24 21.39
N VAL A 87 -0.92 14.07 21.81
CA VAL A 87 -0.11 13.09 22.55
C VAL A 87 1.06 12.59 21.70
N SER A 88 0.83 12.30 20.43
CA SER A 88 1.88 11.92 19.47
C SER A 88 2.98 12.99 19.33
N ALA A 89 2.64 14.28 19.41
CA ALA A 89 3.62 15.36 19.41
C ALA A 89 4.53 15.33 20.66
N LYS A 90 3.96 15.04 21.84
CA LYS A 90 4.74 14.86 23.08
C LYS A 90 5.71 13.68 22.97
N ILE A 91 5.27 12.57 22.36
CA ILE A 91 6.11 11.39 22.13
C ILE A 91 7.25 11.73 21.16
N ARG A 92 6.97 12.43 20.05
CA ARG A 92 8.02 12.85 19.10
C ARG A 92 9.07 13.75 19.74
N ALA A 93 8.64 14.70 20.57
CA ALA A 93 9.57 15.55 21.33
C ALA A 93 10.49 14.74 22.26
N VAL A 94 10.04 13.58 22.76
CA VAL A 94 10.92 12.65 23.48
C VAL A 94 11.95 12.05 22.53
N PHE A 95 11.55 11.54 21.36
CA PHE A 95 12.46 10.94 20.39
C PHE A 95 13.58 11.89 19.93
N ASP A 96 13.24 13.15 19.69
CA ASP A 96 14.18 14.17 19.20
C ASP A 96 15.35 14.41 20.18
N ARG A 97 15.20 14.05 21.46
CA ARG A 97 16.27 14.13 22.47
C ARG A 97 17.28 12.98 22.39
N TYR A 98 16.90 11.85 21.80
CA TYR A 98 17.72 10.64 21.72
C TYR A 98 18.32 10.40 20.34
N SER A 99 17.79 11.01 19.29
CA SER A 99 18.38 10.89 17.96
C SER A 99 17.93 12.03 17.05
N PRO A 100 18.84 12.63 16.26
CA PRO A 100 18.45 13.50 15.16
C PRO A 100 17.88 12.72 13.97
N ARG A 101 18.02 11.39 13.94
CA ARG A 101 17.61 10.49 12.86
C ARG A 101 16.39 9.67 13.30
N VAL A 102 15.22 10.31 13.23
CA VAL A 102 13.92 9.70 13.56
C VAL A 102 13.08 9.54 12.30
N GLN A 103 12.51 8.35 12.09
CA GLN A 103 11.53 8.10 11.03
C GLN A 103 10.18 7.68 11.63
N PRO A 104 9.21 8.61 11.71
CA PRO A 104 7.83 8.28 12.09
C PRO A 104 7.19 7.34 11.05
N LEU A 105 6.50 6.31 11.51
CA LEU A 105 5.69 5.42 10.67
C LEU A 105 4.19 5.73 10.78
N SER A 106 3.75 6.06 11.99
CA SER A 106 2.37 6.40 12.34
C SER A 106 2.34 7.47 13.43
N LEU A 107 1.19 7.66 14.09
CA LEU A 107 1.10 8.54 15.26
C LEU A 107 1.81 7.96 16.49
N ASP A 108 1.95 6.64 16.56
CA ASP A 108 2.36 5.88 17.72
C ASP A 108 3.63 5.05 17.53
N GLU A 109 4.26 5.15 16.37
CA GLU A 109 5.36 4.29 15.99
C GLU A 109 6.46 5.08 15.26
N ALA A 110 7.71 4.86 15.64
CA ALA A 110 8.87 5.44 14.97
C ALA A 110 10.11 4.55 15.08
N TYR A 111 10.98 4.66 14.08
CA TYR A 111 12.36 4.20 14.18
C TYR A 111 13.26 5.34 14.65
N LEU A 112 14.23 5.02 15.50
CA LEU A 112 15.32 5.88 15.92
C LEU A 112 16.65 5.22 15.53
N ASP A 113 17.55 6.02 14.97
CA ASP A 113 18.93 5.62 14.74
C ASP A 113 19.81 6.08 15.89
N LEU A 114 20.22 5.15 16.73
CA LEU A 114 21.02 5.41 17.91
C LEU A 114 22.52 5.25 17.65
N ALA A 115 22.96 5.02 16.40
CA ALA A 115 24.38 4.79 16.08
C ALA A 115 25.31 5.90 16.60
N ASP A 116 24.86 7.15 16.58
CA ASP A 116 25.68 8.32 16.98
C ASP A 116 25.35 8.79 18.41
N HIS A 117 24.53 8.05 19.16
CA HIS A 117 24.21 8.43 20.53
C HIS A 117 25.43 8.21 21.44
N PRO A 118 25.82 9.18 22.31
CA PRO A 118 27.04 9.07 23.13
C PRO A 118 27.12 7.80 24.00
N ASP A 119 25.96 7.37 24.52
CA ASP A 119 25.90 6.17 25.36
C ASP A 119 25.82 4.86 24.55
N ASN A 120 25.84 4.89 23.22
CA ASN A 120 25.82 3.68 22.39
C ASN A 120 27.25 3.20 22.07
N ASP A 121 27.69 2.13 22.73
CA ASP A 121 28.96 1.43 22.47
C ASP A 121 28.83 0.22 21.51
N GLY A 122 27.67 0.06 20.87
CA GLY A 122 27.33 -1.04 19.98
C GLY A 122 26.93 -2.35 20.67
N ARG A 123 26.88 -2.39 22.01
CA ARG A 123 26.59 -3.60 22.81
C ARG A 123 25.15 -3.63 23.33
N SER A 124 24.66 -4.82 23.68
CA SER A 124 23.26 -4.96 24.11
C SER A 124 22.92 -4.22 25.41
N HIS A 125 23.87 -4.08 26.34
CA HIS A 125 23.63 -3.46 27.65
C HIS A 125 23.37 -1.95 27.54
N SER A 126 24.17 -1.23 26.75
CA SER A 126 24.01 0.20 26.52
C SER A 126 22.68 0.51 25.82
N LEU A 127 22.35 -0.22 24.77
CA LEU A 127 21.07 -0.06 24.06
C LEU A 127 19.86 -0.42 24.92
N LEU A 128 19.98 -1.40 25.81
CA LEU A 128 18.94 -1.71 26.78
C LEU A 128 18.72 -0.52 27.74
N ALA A 129 19.79 0.08 28.25
CA ALA A 129 19.71 1.26 29.12
C ALA A 129 19.07 2.46 28.40
N LEU A 130 19.43 2.69 27.12
CA LEU A 130 18.82 3.72 26.29
C LEU A 130 17.33 3.46 26.04
N ALA A 131 16.96 2.22 25.68
CA ALA A 131 15.55 1.86 25.50
C ALA A 131 14.76 2.06 26.80
N GLN A 132 15.30 1.69 27.96
CA GLN A 132 14.68 1.95 29.26
C GLN A 132 14.52 3.44 29.53
N ALA A 133 15.53 4.26 29.20
CA ALA A 133 15.45 5.71 29.33
C ALA A 133 14.33 6.31 28.47
N ILE A 134 14.27 5.93 27.18
CA ILE A 134 13.22 6.33 26.26
C ILE A 134 11.84 5.95 26.80
N GLN A 135 11.66 4.70 27.26
CA GLN A 135 10.40 4.21 27.81
C GLN A 135 9.96 5.01 29.05
N ARG A 136 10.87 5.24 30.01
CA ARG A 136 10.61 6.07 31.21
C ARG A 136 10.20 7.49 30.84
N ASP A 137 10.90 8.09 29.89
CA ASP A 137 10.68 9.46 29.47
C ASP A 137 9.33 9.64 28.75
N ILE A 138 8.96 8.70 27.88
CA ILE A 138 7.64 8.66 27.26
C ILE A 138 6.56 8.53 28.34
N PHE A 139 6.76 7.63 29.31
CA PHE A 139 5.82 7.46 30.41
C PHE A 139 5.69 8.72 31.27
N ASN A 140 6.80 9.40 31.58
CA ASN A 140 6.78 10.66 32.32
C ASN A 140 6.05 11.78 31.56
N ALA A 141 6.27 11.88 30.25
CA ALA A 141 5.65 12.91 29.41
C ALA A 141 4.16 12.66 29.10
N THR A 142 3.72 11.39 29.09
CA THR A 142 2.40 11.04 28.56
C THR A 142 1.53 10.19 29.47
N ARG A 143 2.11 9.57 30.51
CA ARG A 143 1.50 8.52 31.34
C ARG A 143 1.02 7.30 30.54
N LEU A 144 1.68 7.02 29.39
CA LEU A 144 1.40 5.88 28.52
C LEU A 144 2.63 5.00 28.40
N THR A 145 2.42 3.70 28.22
CA THR A 145 3.50 2.73 28.02
C THR A 145 3.78 2.53 26.53
N CYS A 146 5.01 2.12 26.23
CA CYS A 146 5.42 1.68 24.91
C CYS A 146 6.26 0.41 25.01
N SER A 147 6.35 -0.31 23.90
CA SER A 147 7.29 -1.41 23.74
C SER A 147 8.38 -1.04 22.75
N ILE A 148 9.61 -1.45 23.03
CA ILE A 148 10.79 -1.06 22.26
C ILE A 148 11.56 -2.30 21.81
N GLY A 149 11.83 -2.37 20.52
CA GLY A 149 12.70 -3.38 19.93
C GLY A 149 14.00 -2.76 19.46
N VAL A 150 15.11 -3.39 19.78
CA VAL A 150 16.43 -2.95 19.31
C VAL A 150 17.05 -4.04 18.45
N GLY A 151 17.60 -3.63 17.30
CA GLY A 151 18.26 -4.53 16.36
C GLY A 151 19.33 -3.84 15.53
N ASN A 152 20.02 -4.66 14.74
CA ASN A 152 21.03 -4.22 13.76
C ASN A 152 20.42 -3.79 12.42
N SER A 153 19.12 -4.03 12.22
CA SER A 153 18.38 -3.61 11.02
C SER A 153 16.95 -3.20 11.38
N LEU A 154 16.29 -2.44 10.51
CA LEU A 154 14.92 -1.97 10.76
C LEU A 154 13.93 -3.14 10.93
N LEU A 155 14.07 -4.18 10.11
CA LEU A 155 13.29 -5.42 10.26
C LEU A 155 13.40 -6.02 11.66
N VAL A 156 14.63 -6.24 12.15
CA VAL A 156 14.86 -6.91 13.43
C VAL A 156 14.35 -6.04 14.57
N ALA A 157 14.61 -4.73 14.54
CA ALA A 157 14.12 -3.80 15.54
C ALA A 157 12.58 -3.81 15.62
N LYS A 158 11.88 -3.80 14.48
CA LYS A 158 10.41 -3.86 14.45
C LYS A 158 9.87 -5.17 15.04
N LEU A 159 10.38 -6.31 14.58
CA LEU A 159 9.97 -7.62 15.09
C LEU A 159 10.22 -7.76 16.61
N ALA A 160 11.35 -7.26 17.09
CA ALA A 160 11.71 -7.27 18.50
C ALA A 160 10.73 -6.45 19.36
N SER A 161 10.23 -5.32 18.84
CA SER A 161 9.30 -4.45 19.58
C SER A 161 7.95 -5.11 19.84
N ASP A 162 7.52 -6.01 18.96
CA ASP A 162 6.28 -6.77 19.10
C ASP A 162 6.42 -7.99 20.02
N TYR A 163 7.64 -8.46 20.27
CA TYR A 163 7.90 -9.76 20.90
C TYR A 163 7.44 -9.84 22.37
N LYS A 164 7.60 -8.75 23.13
CA LYS A 164 7.28 -8.69 24.57
C LYS A 164 6.21 -7.63 24.90
N LYS A 165 5.33 -7.28 23.96
CA LYS A 165 4.22 -6.35 24.23
C LYS A 165 3.26 -6.90 25.30
N PRO A 166 2.70 -6.06 26.20
CA PRO A 166 2.93 -4.61 26.37
C PRO A 166 4.14 -4.26 27.26
N ASN A 167 4.54 -2.99 27.22
CA ASN A 167 5.55 -2.36 28.06
C ASN A 167 6.91 -3.09 28.07
N GLY A 168 7.21 -3.83 26.99
CA GLY A 168 8.37 -4.70 26.91
C GLY A 168 9.54 -4.08 26.15
N ILE A 169 10.75 -4.51 26.50
CA ILE A 169 11.96 -4.20 25.74
C ILE A 169 12.61 -5.51 25.28
N THR A 170 12.95 -5.58 23.99
CA THR A 170 13.68 -6.71 23.41
C THR A 170 14.88 -6.20 22.64
N VAL A 171 16.08 -6.63 23.03
CA VAL A 171 17.32 -6.34 22.31
C VAL A 171 17.80 -7.61 21.62
N VAL A 172 17.97 -7.56 20.30
CA VAL A 172 18.43 -8.70 19.49
C VAL A 172 19.83 -8.40 18.95
N ALA A 173 20.84 -8.92 19.61
CA ALA A 173 22.23 -8.75 19.17
C ALA A 173 22.47 -9.47 17.82
N PRO A 174 23.44 -9.01 17.00
CA PRO A 174 23.77 -9.65 15.72
C PRO A 174 23.97 -11.17 15.80
N ALA A 175 24.66 -11.66 16.85
CA ALA A 175 24.90 -13.08 17.08
C ALA A 175 23.63 -13.87 17.47
N GLN A 176 22.57 -13.19 17.89
CA GLN A 176 21.29 -13.77 18.31
C GLN A 176 20.21 -13.66 17.23
N THR A 177 20.46 -12.89 16.16
CA THR A 177 19.47 -12.58 15.12
C THR A 177 18.84 -13.84 14.55
N GLN A 178 19.63 -14.86 14.20
CA GLN A 178 19.06 -16.05 13.57
C GLN A 178 18.18 -16.85 14.53
N ARG A 179 18.66 -17.07 15.77
CA ARG A 179 17.89 -17.73 16.84
C ARG A 179 16.58 -17.01 17.14
N PHE A 180 16.57 -15.68 17.04
CA PHE A 180 15.36 -14.88 17.22
C PHE A 180 14.39 -15.02 16.05
N LEU A 181 14.88 -15.04 14.80
CA LEU A 181 14.06 -15.07 13.59
C LEU A 181 13.50 -16.45 13.27
N ASP A 182 14.32 -17.51 13.37
CA ASP A 182 13.98 -18.88 12.98
C ASP A 182 12.59 -19.38 13.43
N PRO A 183 12.16 -19.19 14.71
CA PRO A 183 10.87 -19.69 15.17
C PRO A 183 9.68 -18.81 14.75
N LEU A 184 9.90 -17.64 14.16
CA LEU A 184 8.81 -16.73 13.79
C LEU A 184 8.01 -17.28 12.61
N ASP A 185 6.69 -17.17 12.70
CA ASP A 185 5.80 -17.39 11.56
C ASP A 185 6.20 -16.50 10.39
N VAL A 186 6.21 -17.05 9.17
CA VAL A 186 6.70 -16.31 7.99
C VAL A 186 5.88 -15.05 7.68
N GLY A 187 4.59 -15.02 8.08
CA GLY A 187 3.72 -13.85 7.97
C GLY A 187 4.06 -12.72 8.93
N ARG A 188 4.98 -12.92 9.89
CA ARG A 188 5.53 -11.84 10.72
C ARG A 188 6.54 -11.00 9.94
N LEU A 189 7.20 -11.55 8.93
CA LEU A 189 8.18 -10.82 8.15
C LEU A 189 7.50 -9.69 7.37
N TRP A 190 8.10 -8.50 7.45
CA TRP A 190 7.58 -7.34 6.73
C TRP A 190 7.49 -7.67 5.23
N GLY A 191 6.34 -7.39 4.62
CA GLY A 191 6.06 -7.65 3.20
C GLY A 191 5.30 -8.95 2.95
N VAL A 192 5.19 -9.84 3.94
CA VAL A 192 4.40 -11.07 3.85
C VAL A 192 3.00 -10.81 4.40
N GLY A 193 2.06 -10.49 3.50
CA GLY A 193 0.63 -10.39 3.84
C GLY A 193 -0.05 -11.77 3.94
N PRO A 194 -1.34 -11.83 4.34
CA PRO A 194 -2.07 -13.09 4.51
C PRO A 194 -2.02 -14.02 3.29
N ARG A 195 -2.23 -13.49 2.07
CA ARG A 195 -2.18 -14.27 0.82
C ARG A 195 -0.77 -14.81 0.53
N THR A 196 0.26 -14.01 0.75
CA THR A 196 1.65 -14.44 0.59
C THR A 196 2.00 -15.52 1.60
N ARG A 197 1.55 -15.36 2.85
CA ARG A 197 1.73 -16.38 3.91
C ARG A 197 1.05 -17.69 3.51
N GLU A 198 -0.19 -17.65 3.01
CA GLU A 198 -0.90 -18.85 2.53
C GLU A 198 -0.12 -19.57 1.43
N ARG A 199 0.37 -18.83 0.42
CA ARG A 199 1.20 -19.38 -0.65
C ARG A 199 2.50 -20.01 -0.14
N LEU A 200 3.18 -19.36 0.82
CA LEU A 200 4.40 -19.88 1.43
C LEU A 200 4.14 -21.13 2.26
N VAL A 201 3.09 -21.14 3.07
CA VAL A 201 2.68 -22.32 3.86
C VAL A 201 2.35 -23.49 2.95
N ALA A 202 1.62 -23.25 1.84
CA ALA A 202 1.33 -24.27 0.83
C ALA A 202 2.61 -24.82 0.17
N ALA A 203 3.65 -24.00 0.04
CA ALA A 203 4.97 -24.41 -0.44
C ALA A 203 5.84 -25.09 0.64
N GLY A 204 5.33 -25.31 1.85
CA GLY A 204 6.05 -25.94 2.97
C GLY A 204 6.78 -24.96 3.90
N TYR A 205 6.59 -23.66 3.73
CA TYR A 205 7.25 -22.62 4.51
C TYR A 205 6.32 -22.00 5.54
N SER A 206 6.34 -22.55 6.76
CA SER A 206 5.50 -22.06 7.87
C SER A 206 6.20 -21.02 8.74
N ASN A 207 7.51 -21.12 8.88
CA ASN A 207 8.34 -20.24 9.70
C ASN A 207 9.63 -19.83 8.99
N VAL A 208 10.39 -18.89 9.57
CA VAL A 208 11.62 -18.39 8.96
C VAL A 208 12.66 -19.51 8.77
N ALA A 209 12.79 -20.44 9.72
CA ALA A 209 13.72 -21.57 9.61
C ALA A 209 13.43 -22.43 8.35
N SER A 210 12.16 -22.81 8.15
CA SER A 210 11.75 -23.62 6.99
C SER A 210 12.04 -22.95 5.65
N VAL A 211 11.91 -21.61 5.57
CA VAL A 211 12.31 -20.86 4.36
C VAL A 211 13.81 -20.98 4.13
N ARG A 212 14.62 -20.80 5.17
CA ARG A 212 16.09 -20.86 5.09
C ARG A 212 16.59 -22.24 4.69
N GLU A 213 16.01 -23.29 5.27
CA GLU A 213 16.32 -24.68 4.96
C GLU A 213 15.92 -25.05 3.52
N GLY A 214 14.82 -24.47 3.00
CA GLY A 214 14.37 -24.70 1.63
C GLY A 214 15.23 -24.05 0.54
N GLY A 215 16.05 -23.07 0.89
CA GLY A 215 16.97 -22.39 -0.03
C GLY A 215 16.35 -21.26 -0.85
N GLU A 216 17.21 -20.32 -1.27
CA GLU A 216 16.81 -19.09 -1.99
C GLU A 216 16.08 -19.37 -3.30
N ARG A 217 16.57 -20.34 -4.08
CA ARG A 217 16.04 -20.62 -5.43
C ARG A 217 14.58 -21.02 -5.39
N ARG A 218 14.22 -21.92 -4.48
CA ARG A 218 12.85 -22.41 -4.33
C ARG A 218 11.91 -21.32 -3.79
N LEU A 219 12.43 -20.38 -2.99
CA LEU A 219 11.67 -19.20 -2.57
C LEU A 219 11.40 -18.25 -3.75
N ILE A 220 12.40 -18.04 -4.61
CA ILE A 220 12.28 -17.26 -5.84
C ILE A 220 11.25 -17.89 -6.79
N ASP A 221 11.31 -19.19 -7.02
CA ASP A 221 10.33 -19.89 -7.86
C ASP A 221 8.91 -19.75 -7.29
N CYS A 222 8.78 -19.72 -5.96
CA CYS A 222 7.51 -19.52 -5.28
C CYS A 222 7.00 -18.07 -5.35
N LEU A 223 7.85 -17.05 -5.43
CA LEU A 223 7.43 -15.65 -5.19
C LEU A 223 7.81 -14.66 -6.31
N GLY A 224 8.53 -15.13 -7.32
CA GLY A 224 9.18 -14.31 -8.35
C GLY A 224 10.51 -13.73 -7.87
N GLU A 225 11.40 -13.48 -8.83
CA GLU A 225 12.81 -13.10 -8.65
C GLU A 225 13.00 -12.00 -7.58
N ARG A 226 12.44 -10.82 -7.81
CA ARG A 226 12.68 -9.65 -6.96
C ARG A 226 12.14 -9.81 -5.54
N PHE A 227 10.93 -10.37 -5.39
CA PHE A 227 10.32 -10.49 -4.08
C PHE A 227 10.90 -11.67 -3.29
N GLY A 228 11.21 -12.79 -3.97
CA GLY A 228 11.90 -13.94 -3.40
C GLY A 228 13.28 -13.57 -2.85
N GLN A 229 14.11 -12.88 -3.64
CA GLN A 229 15.44 -12.40 -3.18
C GLN A 229 15.33 -11.49 -1.95
N HIS A 230 14.41 -10.51 -1.97
CA HIS A 230 14.22 -9.62 -0.82
C HIS A 230 13.75 -10.37 0.43
N LEU A 231 12.83 -11.34 0.28
CA LEU A 231 12.34 -12.09 1.42
C LEU A 231 13.43 -13.03 1.97
N TRP A 232 14.24 -13.63 1.10
CA TRP A 232 15.39 -14.43 1.48
C TRP A 232 16.42 -13.65 2.31
N GLN A 233 16.75 -12.42 1.93
CA GLN A 233 17.62 -11.56 2.74
C GLN A 233 17.01 -11.31 4.13
N ARG A 234 15.71 -11.04 4.19
CA ARG A 234 14.99 -10.79 5.46
C ARG A 234 14.98 -11.99 6.39
N THR A 235 14.97 -13.23 5.87
CA THR A 235 15.06 -14.42 6.72
C THR A 235 16.41 -14.55 7.44
N HIS A 236 17.44 -13.89 6.92
CA HIS A 236 18.78 -13.78 7.51
C HIS A 236 18.99 -12.49 8.33
N GLY A 237 17.92 -11.73 8.58
CA GLY A 237 17.98 -10.44 9.28
C GLY A 237 18.63 -9.32 8.47
N ILE A 238 18.90 -9.55 7.18
CA ILE A 238 19.49 -8.58 6.27
C ILE A 238 18.37 -7.68 5.75
N ASP A 239 18.51 -6.39 6.03
CA ASP A 239 17.61 -5.36 5.55
C ASP A 239 18.43 -4.09 5.26
N PRO A 240 18.71 -3.78 3.98
CA PRO A 240 19.58 -2.67 3.60
C PRO A 240 18.90 -1.30 3.73
N ARG A 241 17.65 -1.25 4.21
CA ARG A 241 16.94 0.02 4.37
C ARG A 241 17.50 0.78 5.57
N GLU A 242 17.79 2.05 5.34
CA GLU A 242 18.14 3.00 6.39
C GLU A 242 16.94 3.88 6.76
N ILE A 243 17.02 4.50 7.93
CA ILE A 243 16.10 5.57 8.33
C ILE A 243 16.24 6.73 7.36
N ARG A 244 15.14 7.06 6.69
CA ARG A 244 15.05 8.18 5.76
C ARG A 244 14.27 9.31 6.42
N GLY A 245 14.70 10.54 6.15
CA GLY A 245 13.95 11.73 6.55
C GLY A 245 12.52 11.76 5.97
N PRO A 246 11.69 12.69 6.47
CA PRO A 246 10.30 12.82 6.00
C PRO A 246 10.26 13.00 4.49
N ARG A 247 9.55 12.11 3.80
CA ARG A 247 9.32 12.22 2.36
C ARG A 247 8.14 13.15 2.09
N PRO A 248 8.19 13.97 1.02
CA PRO A 248 7.03 14.75 0.62
C PRO A 248 5.85 13.81 0.33
N ALA A 249 4.66 14.22 0.78
CA ALA A 249 3.44 13.48 0.53
C ALA A 249 3.18 13.40 -0.98
N LYS A 250 3.02 12.18 -1.50
CA LYS A 250 2.94 11.92 -2.94
C LYS A 250 1.52 11.93 -3.49
N SER A 251 0.54 11.73 -2.62
CA SER A 251 -0.88 11.80 -2.92
C SER A 251 -1.66 12.40 -1.76
N VAL A 252 -2.79 13.02 -2.09
CA VAL A 252 -3.80 13.47 -1.13
C VAL A 252 -5.11 12.81 -1.52
N SER A 253 -5.66 12.03 -0.61
CA SER A 253 -6.90 11.30 -0.83
C SER A 253 -7.90 11.48 0.30
N ARG A 254 -9.16 11.24 -0.04
CA ARG A 254 -10.27 11.16 0.89
C ARG A 254 -11.25 10.12 0.35
N GLU A 255 -11.73 9.24 1.23
CA GLU A 255 -12.77 8.27 0.89
C GLU A 255 -13.80 8.17 2.00
N THR A 256 -15.00 7.72 1.65
CA THR A 256 -16.07 7.45 2.60
C THR A 256 -16.80 6.15 2.25
N THR A 257 -17.08 5.34 3.27
CA THR A 257 -17.97 4.19 3.15
C THR A 257 -19.35 4.62 3.64
N PHE A 258 -20.37 4.48 2.80
CA PHE A 258 -21.74 4.82 3.14
C PHE A 258 -22.33 3.84 4.16
N GLY A 259 -23.27 4.30 4.99
CA GLY A 259 -23.96 3.47 5.98
C GLY A 259 -24.79 2.36 5.33
N ALA A 260 -25.51 2.70 4.27
CA ALA A 260 -26.17 1.78 3.33
C ALA A 260 -25.54 1.93 1.94
N ASP A 261 -25.70 0.95 1.05
CA ASP A 261 -25.23 1.10 -0.33
C ASP A 261 -26.11 2.10 -1.08
N VAL A 262 -25.48 3.01 -1.83
CA VAL A 262 -26.15 4.15 -2.47
C VAL A 262 -26.20 3.94 -3.97
N ASP A 263 -27.39 3.97 -4.55
CA ASP A 263 -27.57 3.99 -6.01
C ASP A 263 -28.09 5.36 -6.51
N ASP A 264 -28.51 6.26 -5.62
CA ASP A 264 -28.94 7.60 -6.03
C ASP A 264 -27.77 8.44 -6.55
N THR A 265 -27.92 8.94 -7.78
CA THR A 265 -26.87 9.71 -8.45
C THR A 265 -26.59 11.02 -7.72
N ASN A 266 -27.63 11.68 -7.21
CA ASN A 266 -27.48 12.98 -6.57
C ASN A 266 -26.76 12.84 -5.23
N GLU A 267 -27.11 11.83 -4.44
CA GLU A 267 -26.41 11.50 -3.20
C GLU A 267 -24.93 11.18 -3.44
N LEU A 268 -24.62 10.40 -4.48
CA LEU A 268 -23.24 10.09 -4.86
C LEU A 268 -22.46 11.34 -5.28
N ARG A 269 -23.07 12.23 -6.06
CA ARG A 269 -22.48 13.49 -6.49
C ARG A 269 -22.23 14.43 -5.31
N GLN A 270 -23.20 14.58 -4.40
CA GLN A 270 -23.01 15.35 -3.17
C GLN A 270 -21.90 14.77 -2.27
N ALA A 271 -21.80 13.45 -2.17
CA ALA A 271 -20.71 12.81 -1.46
C ALA A 271 -19.36 13.10 -2.13
N LEU A 272 -19.30 13.02 -3.45
CA LEU A 272 -18.10 13.32 -4.23
C LEU A 272 -17.68 14.79 -4.07
N ASP A 273 -18.63 15.72 -4.06
CA ASP A 273 -18.36 17.14 -3.83
C ASP A 273 -17.69 17.38 -2.48
N ARG A 274 -18.25 16.81 -1.41
CA ARG A 274 -17.66 16.90 -0.06
C ARG A 274 -16.23 16.34 -0.02
N LEU A 275 -15.97 15.24 -0.72
CA LEU A 275 -14.64 14.63 -0.80
C LEU A 275 -13.67 15.52 -1.58
N LEU A 276 -14.07 16.04 -2.74
CA LEU A 276 -13.27 16.91 -3.58
C LEU A 276 -12.92 18.22 -2.86
N SER A 277 -13.91 18.89 -2.25
CA SER A 277 -13.66 20.11 -1.46
C SER A 277 -12.63 19.86 -0.37
N SER A 278 -12.76 18.75 0.38
CA SER A 278 -11.79 18.38 1.41
C SER A 278 -10.37 18.13 0.86
N VAL A 279 -10.25 17.49 -0.30
CA VAL A 279 -8.95 17.27 -0.96
C VAL A 279 -8.35 18.59 -1.45
N CYS A 280 -9.15 19.43 -2.11
CA CYS A 280 -8.73 20.75 -2.60
C CYS A 280 -8.26 21.66 -1.46
N GLU A 281 -9.01 21.76 -0.37
CA GLU A 281 -8.60 22.54 0.81
C GLU A 281 -7.27 22.04 1.40
N ARG A 282 -7.07 20.71 1.46
CA ARG A 282 -5.82 20.13 1.97
C ARG A 282 -4.63 20.42 1.06
N LEU A 283 -4.85 20.45 -0.25
CA LEU A 283 -3.82 20.82 -1.23
C LEU A 283 -3.48 22.31 -1.12
N GLN A 284 -4.49 23.18 -1.08
CA GLN A 284 -4.33 24.62 -0.94
C GLN A 284 -3.59 25.00 0.35
N LYS A 285 -3.98 24.43 1.49
CA LYS A 285 -3.30 24.65 2.78
C LYS A 285 -1.82 24.25 2.77
N LYS A 286 -1.43 23.35 1.88
CA LYS A 286 -0.04 22.89 1.72
C LYS A 286 0.71 23.58 0.57
N GLY A 287 0.07 24.50 -0.15
CA GLY A 287 0.64 25.10 -1.36
C GLY A 287 0.89 24.08 -2.48
N LEU A 288 0.14 22.96 -2.49
CA LEU A 288 0.28 21.89 -3.47
C LEU A 288 -0.82 21.95 -4.52
N SER A 289 -0.53 21.39 -5.68
CA SER A 289 -1.48 21.11 -6.77
C SER A 289 -1.21 19.71 -7.31
N GLY A 290 -2.22 19.09 -7.90
CA GLY A 290 -2.13 17.73 -8.39
C GLY A 290 -2.59 17.59 -9.84
N LYS A 291 -1.95 16.69 -10.56
CA LYS A 291 -2.12 16.51 -12.01
C LYS A 291 -3.16 15.46 -12.37
N THR A 292 -3.39 14.48 -11.50
CA THR A 292 -4.27 13.33 -11.80
C THR A 292 -5.31 13.17 -10.72
N ILE A 293 -6.59 13.13 -11.07
CA ILE A 293 -7.64 12.69 -10.15
C ILE A 293 -7.96 11.22 -10.41
N THR A 294 -8.19 10.46 -9.35
CA THR A 294 -8.58 9.06 -9.39
C THR A 294 -9.84 8.91 -8.57
N LEU A 295 -10.90 8.42 -9.18
CA LEU A 295 -12.14 8.04 -8.52
C LEU A 295 -12.05 6.56 -8.15
N LYS A 296 -12.26 6.24 -6.87
CA LYS A 296 -12.32 4.87 -6.34
C LYS A 296 -13.76 4.58 -5.93
N LEU A 297 -14.34 3.53 -6.49
CA LEU A 297 -15.70 3.08 -6.22
C LEU A 297 -15.65 1.64 -5.75
N ARG A 298 -16.32 1.33 -4.65
CA ARG A 298 -16.49 -0.05 -4.18
C ARG A 298 -17.95 -0.43 -4.21
N ARG A 299 -18.27 -1.64 -4.66
CA ARG A 299 -19.61 -2.21 -4.74
C ARG A 299 -19.69 -3.48 -3.89
N VAL A 300 -20.87 -4.08 -3.78
CA VAL A 300 -21.03 -5.43 -3.21
C VAL A 300 -20.60 -6.46 -4.28
N PRO A 301 -19.85 -7.53 -3.94
CA PRO A 301 -19.37 -7.95 -2.62
C PRO A 301 -17.91 -7.53 -2.33
N PHE A 302 -17.59 -6.23 -2.34
CA PHE A 302 -16.26 -5.61 -2.22
C PHE A 302 -15.48 -5.42 -3.54
N ASP A 303 -16.15 -5.57 -4.69
CA ASP A 303 -15.58 -5.23 -5.99
C ASP A 303 -15.18 -3.74 -6.04
N THR A 304 -13.91 -3.45 -6.36
CA THR A 304 -13.33 -2.10 -6.30
C THR A 304 -12.83 -1.66 -7.67
N HIS A 305 -13.45 -0.61 -8.20
CA HIS A 305 -13.10 0.02 -9.46
C HIS A 305 -12.41 1.35 -9.23
N THR A 306 -11.27 1.56 -9.91
CA THR A 306 -10.63 2.88 -9.97
C THR A 306 -10.66 3.43 -11.39
N LEU A 307 -11.01 4.70 -11.54
CA LEU A 307 -10.91 5.45 -12.80
C LEU A 307 -9.95 6.60 -12.55
N SER A 308 -9.10 6.96 -13.52
CA SER A 308 -8.17 8.09 -13.37
C SER A 308 -8.19 9.01 -14.58
N ARG A 309 -8.11 10.32 -14.33
CA ARG A 309 -7.98 11.36 -15.36
C ARG A 309 -6.82 12.28 -15.01
N SER A 310 -5.93 12.50 -15.98
CA SER A 310 -4.82 13.45 -15.85
C SER A 310 -5.12 14.73 -16.62
N PHE A 311 -4.74 15.86 -16.05
CA PHE A 311 -4.90 17.20 -16.61
C PHE A 311 -3.57 17.69 -17.21
N SER A 312 -3.65 18.58 -18.20
CA SER A 312 -2.46 19.19 -18.83
C SER A 312 -1.68 20.08 -17.86
N ARG A 313 -2.38 20.72 -16.91
CA ARG A 313 -1.80 21.52 -15.83
C ARG A 313 -2.29 21.02 -14.47
N PRO A 314 -1.42 20.98 -13.45
CA PRO A 314 -1.85 20.60 -12.11
C PRO A 314 -2.80 21.67 -11.54
N SER A 315 -3.80 21.22 -10.80
CA SER A 315 -4.79 22.09 -10.17
C SER A 315 -5.00 21.72 -8.70
N ASN A 316 -5.63 22.61 -7.96
CA ASN A 316 -6.16 22.35 -6.64
C ASN A 316 -7.54 23.01 -6.47
N ARG A 317 -8.19 23.37 -7.59
CA ARG A 317 -9.47 24.06 -7.61
C ARG A 317 -10.60 23.06 -7.80
N PHE A 318 -11.59 23.14 -6.93
CA PHE A 318 -12.77 22.29 -6.95
C PHE A 318 -13.49 22.31 -8.31
N THR A 319 -13.72 23.50 -8.86
CA THR A 319 -14.46 23.72 -10.11
C THR A 319 -13.80 23.06 -11.32
N GLU A 320 -12.48 22.94 -11.33
CA GLU A 320 -11.73 22.30 -12.43
C GLU A 320 -11.82 20.77 -12.39
N TRP A 321 -12.14 20.19 -11.22
CA TRP A 321 -12.20 18.74 -11.03
C TRP A 321 -13.61 18.16 -10.98
N GLN A 322 -14.58 18.95 -10.51
CA GLN A 322 -15.95 18.48 -10.27
C GLN A 322 -16.57 17.85 -11.52
N GLY A 323 -16.57 18.57 -12.65
CA GLY A 323 -17.17 18.09 -13.89
C GLY A 323 -16.53 16.79 -14.39
N VAL A 324 -15.21 16.66 -14.29
CA VAL A 324 -14.48 15.45 -14.67
C VAL A 324 -14.81 14.29 -13.73
N ALA A 325 -14.86 14.55 -12.42
CA ALA A 325 -15.21 13.53 -11.44
C ALA A 325 -16.64 12.99 -11.64
N TYR A 326 -17.59 13.86 -12.03
CA TYR A 326 -18.94 13.45 -12.40
C TYR A 326 -18.96 12.60 -13.66
N GLN A 327 -18.23 12.99 -14.70
CA GLN A 327 -18.09 12.17 -15.91
C GLN A 327 -17.51 10.78 -15.60
N MET A 328 -16.51 10.70 -14.72
CA MET A 328 -15.92 9.43 -14.27
C MET A 328 -16.93 8.59 -13.47
N LEU A 329 -17.72 9.21 -12.60
CA LEU A 329 -18.78 8.52 -11.84
C LEU A 329 -19.84 7.96 -12.79
N ASP A 330 -20.35 8.78 -13.70
CA ASP A 330 -21.39 8.40 -14.67
C ASP A 330 -20.89 7.29 -15.60
N ALA A 331 -19.66 7.41 -16.11
CA ALA A 331 -19.04 6.37 -16.93
C ALA A 331 -18.88 5.04 -16.17
N SER A 332 -18.46 5.09 -14.90
CA SER A 332 -18.36 3.89 -14.08
C SER A 332 -19.72 3.25 -13.79
N ARG A 333 -20.77 4.05 -13.61
CA ARG A 333 -22.13 3.53 -13.36
C ARG A 333 -22.73 2.88 -14.60
N ARG A 334 -22.47 3.43 -15.79
CA ARG A 334 -22.85 2.80 -17.05
C ARG A 334 -22.17 1.45 -17.25
N ARG A 335 -20.86 1.37 -16.99
CA ARG A 335 -20.07 0.14 -17.21
C ARG A 335 -20.33 -0.92 -16.13
N HIS A 336 -20.57 -0.48 -14.90
CA HIS A 336 -20.78 -1.36 -13.75
C HIS A 336 -22.01 -0.86 -12.98
N PRO A 337 -23.23 -1.28 -13.35
CA PRO A 337 -24.46 -0.87 -12.67
C PRO A 337 -24.54 -1.41 -11.24
N GLY A 338 -25.45 -0.83 -10.45
CA GLY A 338 -25.73 -1.23 -9.07
C GLY A 338 -25.36 -0.17 -8.03
N ALA A 339 -25.60 -0.50 -6.77
CA ALA A 339 -25.34 0.40 -5.65
C ALA A 339 -23.84 0.48 -5.29
N ILE A 340 -23.41 1.65 -4.81
CA ILE A 340 -22.03 1.97 -4.42
C ILE A 340 -21.92 1.98 -2.90
N ARG A 341 -20.97 1.19 -2.39
CA ARG A 341 -20.63 1.04 -0.97
C ARG A 341 -19.65 2.10 -0.47
N LEU A 342 -18.64 2.43 -1.27
CA LEU A 342 -17.62 3.44 -0.95
C LEU A 342 -17.31 4.26 -2.19
N ILE A 343 -17.14 5.57 -1.98
CA ILE A 343 -16.63 6.51 -2.97
C ILE A 343 -15.40 7.22 -2.40
N GLY A 344 -14.37 7.39 -3.22
CA GLY A 344 -13.13 8.05 -2.83
C GLY A 344 -12.49 8.78 -3.98
N THR A 345 -11.77 9.86 -3.66
CA THR A 345 -10.93 10.58 -4.61
C THR A 345 -9.48 10.52 -4.15
N VAL A 346 -8.58 10.21 -5.08
CA VAL A 346 -7.13 10.19 -4.88
C VAL A 346 -6.52 11.11 -5.91
N ASN A 347 -5.58 11.97 -5.52
CA ASN A 347 -4.74 12.65 -6.50
C ASN A 347 -3.36 12.00 -6.56
N ARG A 348 -2.97 11.40 -7.69
CA ARG A 348 -1.67 10.72 -7.87
C ARG A 348 -0.63 11.64 -8.50
N SER A 349 0.63 11.55 -8.08
CA SER A 349 1.75 12.32 -8.66
C SER A 349 2.62 11.49 -9.62
N ASP A 350 3.37 12.17 -10.50
CA ASP A 350 4.35 11.55 -11.41
C ASP A 350 5.38 10.67 -10.65
N ALA A 351 5.69 11.02 -9.40
CA ALA A 351 6.60 10.25 -8.54
C ALA A 351 6.02 8.90 -8.08
N GLU A 352 4.69 8.74 -8.00
CA GLU A 352 4.07 7.45 -7.70
C GLU A 352 4.10 6.53 -8.93
N TRP A 353 3.85 7.09 -10.12
CA TRP A 353 3.98 6.32 -11.36
C TRP A 353 5.40 5.79 -11.56
N ARG A 354 6.43 6.57 -11.23
CA ARG A 354 7.85 6.13 -11.29
C ARG A 354 8.23 5.06 -10.26
N GLU A 355 7.48 4.92 -9.16
CA GLU A 355 7.73 3.83 -8.19
C GLU A 355 6.94 2.56 -8.52
N MET A 356 5.76 2.71 -9.12
CA MET A 356 4.90 1.58 -9.48
C MET A 356 5.33 0.91 -10.77
N LEU A 357 5.88 1.68 -11.71
CA LEU A 357 6.29 1.24 -13.03
C LEU A 357 7.81 1.21 -13.09
N SER A 358 8.37 0.29 -13.87
CA SER A 358 9.77 0.40 -14.28
C SER A 358 10.00 1.68 -15.07
N ASP A 359 11.24 2.12 -15.19
CA ASP A 359 11.57 3.34 -15.96
C ASP A 359 11.11 3.25 -17.42
N GLU A 360 11.11 2.05 -18.01
CA GLU A 360 10.59 1.81 -19.36
C GLU A 360 9.07 1.85 -19.39
N GLN A 361 8.39 1.13 -18.49
CA GLN A 361 6.93 1.16 -18.36
C GLN A 361 6.42 2.59 -18.13
N TYR A 362 7.10 3.38 -17.31
CA TYR A 362 6.77 4.79 -17.07
C TYR A 362 6.94 5.64 -18.32
N ARG A 363 8.07 5.53 -19.03
CA ARG A 363 8.33 6.30 -20.26
C ARG A 363 7.32 5.94 -21.35
N VAL A 364 7.05 4.65 -21.55
CA VAL A 364 6.07 4.17 -22.53
C VAL A 364 4.67 4.67 -22.16
N THR A 365 4.16 4.29 -21.00
CA THR A 365 2.74 4.51 -20.67
C THR A 365 2.39 5.96 -20.33
N ARG A 366 3.35 6.77 -19.86
CA ARG A 366 3.08 8.14 -19.37
C ARG A 366 3.72 9.24 -20.23
N HIS A 367 4.72 8.91 -21.04
CA HIS A 367 5.43 9.85 -21.92
C HIS A 367 5.41 9.42 -23.39
N GLU A 368 4.56 8.44 -23.72
CA GLU A 368 4.28 8.03 -25.10
C GLU A 368 5.56 7.61 -25.86
N ALA A 369 6.51 7.02 -25.13
CA ALA A 369 7.69 6.39 -25.71
C ALA A 369 7.34 5.01 -26.29
N THR A 370 8.22 4.49 -27.14
CA THR A 370 8.12 3.14 -27.70
C THR A 370 9.30 2.30 -27.21
N GLU A 371 9.04 1.08 -26.75
CA GLU A 371 10.10 0.11 -26.42
C GLU A 371 10.86 -0.29 -27.70
N ARG A 372 12.09 -0.82 -27.57
CA ARG A 372 12.83 -1.29 -28.74
C ARG A 372 12.21 -2.60 -29.26
N ALA A 373 12.18 -2.78 -30.59
CA ALA A 373 11.72 -4.03 -31.18
C ALA A 373 12.51 -5.23 -30.65
N PHE A 374 11.83 -6.34 -30.39
CA PHE A 374 12.36 -7.63 -29.93
C PHE A 374 12.98 -7.61 -28.52
N THR A 375 12.67 -6.61 -27.69
CA THR A 375 13.19 -6.54 -26.30
C THR A 375 12.13 -6.66 -25.21
N GLY A 376 10.85 -6.44 -25.53
CA GLY A 376 9.78 -6.44 -24.53
C GLY A 376 9.33 -7.85 -24.08
N GLU A 377 8.97 -8.03 -22.83
CA GLU A 377 8.64 -9.36 -22.25
C GLU A 377 7.58 -10.18 -23.02
N HIS A 378 6.70 -9.51 -23.78
CA HIS A 378 5.54 -10.14 -24.39
C HIS A 378 5.64 -10.27 -25.92
N TRP A 379 6.76 -9.88 -26.54
CA TRP A 379 6.86 -9.92 -28.01
C TRP A 379 6.75 -11.35 -28.56
N ASP A 380 7.47 -12.31 -27.99
CA ASP A 380 7.49 -13.73 -28.40
C ASP A 380 6.60 -14.65 -27.55
N ARG A 381 5.97 -14.13 -26.50
CA ARG A 381 5.13 -14.92 -25.58
C ARG A 381 3.96 -15.59 -26.30
N LYS A 382 3.76 -16.90 -26.08
CA LYS A 382 2.73 -17.74 -26.70
C LYS A 382 1.75 -18.40 -25.72
N ASP A 383 1.90 -18.15 -24.43
CA ASP A 383 1.03 -18.71 -23.40
C ASP A 383 -0.43 -18.26 -23.56
N GLU A 384 -1.38 -19.10 -23.16
CA GLU A 384 -2.79 -18.74 -23.12
C GLU A 384 -3.13 -17.83 -21.93
N GLY A 385 -3.79 -16.72 -22.18
CA GLY A 385 -4.12 -15.76 -21.13
C GLY A 385 -4.60 -14.40 -21.64
N GLU A 386 -4.76 -13.49 -20.70
CA GLU A 386 -5.27 -12.14 -20.94
C GLU A 386 -4.18 -11.09 -20.70
N TYR A 387 -4.03 -10.17 -21.65
CA TYR A 387 -3.16 -9.01 -21.56
C TYR A 387 -3.93 -7.83 -20.98
N ARG A 388 -3.49 -7.35 -19.83
CA ARG A 388 -4.09 -6.26 -19.06
C ARG A 388 -3.23 -5.01 -19.10
N CYS A 389 -3.83 -3.84 -18.92
CA CYS A 389 -3.08 -2.59 -18.81
C CYS A 389 -2.22 -2.59 -17.54
N ILE A 390 -0.90 -2.44 -17.68
CA ILE A 390 0.03 -2.41 -16.53
C ILE A 390 -0.28 -1.30 -15.51
N CYS A 391 -0.90 -0.20 -15.96
CA CYS A 391 -1.21 0.94 -15.08
C CYS A 391 -2.49 0.76 -14.24
N CYS A 392 -3.48 0.03 -14.74
CA CYS A 392 -4.81 -0.02 -14.11
C CYS A 392 -5.49 -1.40 -14.10
N GLY A 393 -4.83 -2.43 -14.63
CA GLY A 393 -5.32 -3.82 -14.67
C GLY A 393 -6.50 -4.06 -15.60
N ALA A 394 -6.87 -3.10 -16.45
CA ALA A 394 -7.98 -3.25 -17.38
C ALA A 394 -7.69 -4.37 -18.39
N PRO A 395 -8.64 -5.27 -18.69
CA PRO A 395 -8.48 -6.27 -19.75
C PRO A 395 -8.44 -5.57 -21.11
N LEU A 396 -7.36 -5.77 -21.88
CA LEU A 396 -7.15 -5.09 -23.15
C LEU A 396 -7.22 -6.07 -24.34
N PHE A 397 -6.44 -7.15 -24.28
CA PHE A 397 -6.32 -8.12 -25.37
C PHE A 397 -6.26 -9.54 -24.83
N ASP A 398 -6.64 -10.51 -25.66
CA ASP A 398 -6.58 -11.94 -25.36
C ASP A 398 -5.47 -12.58 -26.20
N SER A 399 -4.82 -13.62 -25.66
CA SER A 399 -3.84 -14.41 -26.40
C SER A 399 -4.43 -15.02 -27.68
N ALA A 400 -5.74 -15.33 -27.71
CA ALA A 400 -6.44 -15.79 -28.91
C ALA A 400 -6.41 -14.77 -30.06
N HIS A 401 -6.22 -13.49 -29.76
CA HIS A 401 -6.12 -12.42 -30.74
C HIS A 401 -4.67 -12.07 -31.12
N LYS A 402 -3.67 -12.66 -30.44
CA LYS A 402 -2.25 -12.40 -30.69
C LYS A 402 -1.78 -13.18 -31.92
N TYR A 403 -0.94 -12.54 -32.73
CA TYR A 403 -0.27 -13.19 -33.86
C TYR A 403 1.14 -12.65 -34.07
N ASP A 404 1.96 -13.38 -34.81
CA ASP A 404 3.31 -12.94 -35.17
C ASP A 404 3.26 -12.04 -36.41
N SER A 405 3.58 -10.76 -36.22
CA SER A 405 3.64 -9.77 -37.29
C SER A 405 5.05 -9.53 -37.83
N GLY A 406 6.08 -10.12 -37.20
CA GLY A 406 7.49 -9.80 -37.48
C GLY A 406 7.92 -8.39 -37.06
N SER A 407 7.04 -7.60 -36.43
CA SER A 407 7.37 -6.21 -36.03
C SER A 407 8.28 -6.11 -34.80
N GLY A 408 8.35 -7.16 -33.98
CA GLY A 408 9.10 -7.16 -32.72
C GLY A 408 8.36 -6.58 -31.52
N TRP A 409 7.06 -6.33 -31.63
CA TRP A 409 6.15 -5.99 -30.53
C TRP A 409 4.95 -6.96 -30.50
N PRO A 410 4.33 -7.21 -29.33
CA PRO A 410 3.10 -7.98 -29.28
C PRO A 410 2.05 -7.34 -30.18
N SER A 411 1.54 -8.14 -31.12
CA SER A 411 0.60 -7.71 -32.14
C SER A 411 -0.71 -8.46 -32.01
N PHE A 412 -1.81 -7.72 -32.01
CA PHE A 412 -3.15 -8.28 -31.91
C PHE A 412 -3.99 -7.84 -33.10
N TRP A 413 -4.87 -8.70 -33.59
CA TRP A 413 -5.77 -8.31 -34.69
C TRP A 413 -7.06 -7.65 -34.19
N GLN A 414 -7.40 -7.81 -32.91
CA GLN A 414 -8.47 -7.08 -32.25
C GLN A 414 -8.29 -6.96 -30.72
N PRO A 415 -8.90 -5.94 -30.09
CA PRO A 415 -9.09 -5.87 -28.64
C PRO A 415 -10.08 -6.93 -28.11
N ASN A 416 -10.17 -7.06 -26.78
CA ASN A 416 -11.27 -7.80 -26.15
C ASN A 416 -12.60 -7.05 -26.27
N ASP A 417 -13.70 -7.80 -26.19
CA ASP A 417 -15.04 -7.21 -26.13
C ASP A 417 -15.15 -6.25 -24.95
N ASN A 418 -15.59 -5.02 -25.21
CA ASN A 418 -15.66 -3.92 -24.23
C ASN A 418 -14.33 -3.49 -23.60
N ALA A 419 -13.18 -3.84 -24.20
CA ALA A 419 -11.88 -3.34 -23.76
C ALA A 419 -11.89 -1.80 -23.75
N PRO A 420 -11.39 -1.14 -22.68
CA PRO A 420 -11.31 0.32 -22.62
C PRO A 420 -10.12 0.80 -23.47
N ILE A 421 -10.23 0.64 -24.79
CA ILE A 421 -9.25 1.10 -25.78
C ILE A 421 -9.81 2.31 -26.52
N GLY A 422 -9.04 3.38 -26.52
CA GLY A 422 -9.32 4.60 -27.25
C GLY A 422 -8.26 4.80 -28.33
N GLU A 423 -8.67 5.44 -29.42
CA GLU A 423 -7.80 5.81 -30.53
C GLU A 423 -7.67 7.32 -30.64
N ARG A 424 -6.46 7.80 -30.93
CA ARG A 424 -6.19 9.22 -31.14
C ARG A 424 -5.25 9.40 -32.31
N GLU A 425 -5.49 10.43 -33.12
CA GLU A 425 -4.57 10.78 -34.19
C GLU A 425 -3.24 11.33 -33.64
N ASP A 426 -2.14 10.70 -34.05
CA ASP A 426 -0.76 11.09 -33.74
C ASP A 426 -0.07 11.60 -35.01
N ARG A 427 0.31 12.88 -35.01
CA ARG A 427 0.98 13.56 -36.13
C ARG A 427 2.47 13.82 -35.88
N ARG A 428 3.04 13.23 -34.84
CA ARG A 428 4.46 13.39 -34.52
C ARG A 428 5.34 12.73 -35.57
N LEU A 429 6.59 13.20 -35.66
CA LEU A 429 7.58 12.71 -36.62
C LEU A 429 7.14 12.84 -38.10
N PHE A 430 6.29 13.83 -38.41
CA PHE A 430 5.77 14.10 -39.76
C PHE A 430 5.00 12.93 -40.41
N MET A 431 4.53 11.97 -39.59
CA MET A 431 3.73 10.83 -40.03
C MET A 431 2.34 10.89 -39.41
N ARG A 432 1.32 10.36 -40.10
CA ARG A 432 -0.03 10.19 -39.55
C ARG A 432 -0.16 8.77 -39.04
N ARG A 433 -0.25 8.60 -37.73
CA ARG A 433 -0.45 7.31 -37.05
C ARG A 433 -1.67 7.39 -36.14
N THR A 434 -2.24 6.23 -35.81
CA THR A 434 -3.33 6.15 -34.84
C THR A 434 -2.79 5.57 -33.55
N GLU A 435 -2.64 6.43 -32.53
CA GLU A 435 -2.26 6.04 -31.17
C GLU A 435 -3.38 5.23 -30.54
N VAL A 436 -3.00 4.13 -29.89
CA VAL A 436 -3.85 3.29 -29.07
C VAL A 436 -3.53 3.58 -27.61
N HIS A 437 -4.54 3.96 -26.83
CA HIS A 437 -4.39 4.26 -25.41
C HIS A 437 -5.48 3.58 -24.58
N CYS A 438 -5.19 3.31 -23.31
CA CYS A 438 -6.20 2.80 -22.39
C CYS A 438 -7.15 3.92 -21.96
N GLU A 439 -8.42 3.87 -22.30
CA GLU A 439 -9.41 4.90 -21.94
C GLU A 439 -9.52 5.09 -20.41
N ARG A 440 -9.30 4.03 -19.64
CA ARG A 440 -9.47 4.02 -18.17
C ARG A 440 -8.43 4.84 -17.42
N CYS A 441 -7.19 4.86 -17.89
CA CYS A 441 -6.06 5.51 -17.22
C CYS A 441 -5.21 6.41 -18.13
N GLN A 442 -5.57 6.48 -19.41
CA GLN A 442 -4.87 7.22 -20.46
C GLN A 442 -3.40 6.78 -20.58
N ALA A 443 -3.12 5.49 -20.35
CA ALA A 443 -1.82 4.93 -20.61
C ALA A 443 -1.65 4.75 -22.12
N HIS A 444 -0.54 5.27 -22.66
CA HIS A 444 -0.13 4.95 -24.02
C HIS A 444 0.15 3.44 -24.12
N LEU A 445 -0.48 2.78 -25.08
CA LEU A 445 -0.31 1.34 -25.31
C LEU A 445 0.57 1.10 -26.53
N GLY A 446 0.31 1.79 -27.63
CA GLY A 446 1.05 1.66 -28.88
C GLY A 446 0.29 2.31 -30.02
N HIS A 447 0.27 1.65 -31.19
CA HIS A 447 -0.42 2.18 -32.36
C HIS A 447 -1.13 1.07 -33.14
N VAL A 448 -2.18 1.44 -33.87
CA VAL A 448 -2.93 0.54 -34.76
C VAL A 448 -2.65 0.89 -36.21
N PHE A 449 -2.51 -0.15 -37.04
CA PHE A 449 -2.16 -0.04 -38.46
C PHE A 449 -3.15 -0.86 -39.31
N PRO A 450 -3.46 -0.43 -40.56
CA PRO A 450 -4.39 -1.12 -41.46
C PRO A 450 -3.70 -2.22 -42.29
N ASP A 451 -2.74 -2.94 -41.72
CA ASP A 451 -1.93 -3.99 -42.37
C ASP A 451 -2.00 -5.33 -41.60
N GLY A 452 -3.06 -5.53 -40.83
CA GLY A 452 -3.29 -6.74 -40.04
C GLY A 452 -3.96 -7.88 -40.80
N PRO A 453 -4.05 -9.07 -40.20
CA PRO A 453 -4.72 -10.21 -40.79
C PRO A 453 -6.24 -10.02 -40.79
N LYS A 454 -6.93 -10.83 -41.61
CA LYS A 454 -8.39 -10.99 -41.51
C LYS A 454 -8.75 -11.57 -40.13
N PRO A 455 -9.94 -11.26 -39.58
CA PRO A 455 -11.08 -10.60 -40.23
C PRO A 455 -11.07 -9.06 -40.19
N THR A 456 -10.36 -8.43 -39.26
CA THR A 456 -10.41 -6.97 -39.07
C THR A 456 -9.53 -6.20 -40.03
N GLY A 457 -8.44 -6.81 -40.52
CA GLY A 457 -7.41 -6.12 -41.28
C GLY A 457 -6.59 -5.13 -40.45
N LEU A 458 -6.76 -5.13 -39.12
CA LEU A 458 -6.09 -4.21 -38.20
C LEU A 458 -4.96 -4.92 -37.46
N ARG A 459 -3.85 -4.22 -37.28
CA ARG A 459 -2.72 -4.65 -36.45
C ARG A 459 -2.56 -3.67 -35.31
N TYR A 460 -2.97 -4.09 -34.11
CA TYR A 460 -2.68 -3.39 -32.86
C TYR A 460 -1.26 -3.78 -32.44
N CYS A 461 -0.30 -2.90 -32.72
CA CYS A 461 1.10 -3.06 -32.37
C CYS A 461 1.35 -2.37 -31.02
N ILE A 462 1.41 -3.17 -29.95
CA ILE A 462 1.35 -2.69 -28.57
C ILE A 462 2.70 -2.87 -27.89
N ASN A 463 3.10 -1.93 -27.03
CA ASN A 463 4.31 -2.08 -26.23
C ASN A 463 4.08 -3.11 -25.13
N SER A 464 4.96 -4.09 -25.00
CA SER A 464 4.99 -5.05 -23.89
C SER A 464 5.05 -4.32 -22.55
N ALA A 465 5.83 -3.25 -22.45
CA ALA A 465 5.92 -2.40 -21.26
C ALA A 465 4.61 -1.68 -20.87
N SER A 466 3.56 -1.75 -21.70
CA SER A 466 2.23 -1.24 -21.35
C SER A 466 1.26 -2.33 -20.87
N LEU A 467 1.69 -3.60 -20.93
CA LEU A 467 0.88 -4.78 -20.67
C LEU A 467 1.39 -5.53 -19.43
N ASP A 468 0.46 -6.23 -18.79
CA ASP A 468 0.66 -7.24 -17.76
C ASP A 468 -0.07 -8.51 -18.24
N PHE A 469 0.58 -9.67 -18.21
CA PHE A 469 -0.01 -10.91 -18.71
C PHE A 469 -0.52 -11.77 -17.57
N VAL A 470 -1.79 -12.18 -17.65
CA VAL A 470 -2.42 -13.08 -16.69
C VAL A 470 -2.72 -14.42 -17.38
N PRO A 471 -2.03 -15.51 -17.02
CA PRO A 471 -2.31 -16.84 -17.57
C PRO A 471 -3.77 -17.26 -17.31
N ARG A 472 -4.36 -17.98 -18.26
CA ARG A 472 -5.66 -18.62 -18.06
C ARG A 472 -5.42 -19.86 -17.17
N GLU A 473 -6.10 -19.95 -16.03
CA GLU A 473 -6.00 -21.13 -15.17
C GLU A 473 -6.65 -22.33 -15.89
N ASP A 474 -5.96 -23.47 -15.92
CA ASP A 474 -6.52 -24.74 -16.40
C ASP A 474 -7.67 -25.15 -15.45
N THR A 475 -8.90 -25.08 -15.93
CA THR A 475 -10.11 -25.53 -15.21
C THR A 475 -10.14 -27.02 -14.97
#